data_AF-A0AAU4BNT1-F1
#
_entry.id   AF-A0AAU4BNT1-F1
#
_cell.length_a   1.000
_cell.length_b   1.000
_cell.length_c   1.000
_cell.angle_alpha   90.00
_cell.angle_beta   90.00
_cell.angle_gamma   90.00
#
_symmetry.space_group_name_H-M   'P 1'
#
loop_
_entity.id
_entity.type
_entity.pdbx_description
1 polymer ?
#
loop_
_entity_poly.entity_id
_entity_poly.type
_entity_poly.pdbx_seq_one_letter_code
_entity_poly.pdbx_strand_id
1 'polypeptide(L)' 'MSIYRAQSSDVEYTEIDYRTESGPFWHVYVDNTPVLPEMPLPLEQAVAAFRREVAEAEDGDVVELRQCGDDDLTWAGIR' A
#
# COMPACT_ATOMS: atom_id res chain seq x y z
N MET A 1 0.09 17.23 -19.04
CA MET A 1 0.13 16.03 -18.18
C MET A 1 1.27 15.18 -18.69
N SER A 2 2.45 15.23 -18.07
CA SER A 2 3.65 14.56 -18.57
C SER A 2 4.04 13.48 -17.58
N ILE A 3 3.90 12.22 -17.99
CA ILE A 3 4.42 11.05 -17.27
C ILE A 3 5.89 10.90 -17.65
N TYR A 4 6.79 11.19 -16.71
CA TYR A 4 8.22 10.96 -16.89
C TYR A 4 8.53 9.51 -16.55
N ARG A 5 8.95 8.72 -17.55
CA ARG A 5 9.44 7.35 -17.37
C ARG A 5 10.95 7.41 -17.21
N ALA A 6 11.44 7.34 -15.98
CA ALA A 6 12.86 7.14 -15.71
C ALA A 6 13.10 5.63 -15.53
N GLN A 7 13.84 5.02 -16.45
CA GLN A 7 14.21 3.61 -16.42
C GLN A 7 15.62 3.51 -15.80
N SER A 8 15.70 3.08 -14.54
CA SER A 8 16.93 2.62 -13.90
C SER A 8 16.59 1.35 -13.13
N SER A 9 17.11 0.22 -13.62
CA SER A 9 17.25 -1.07 -12.93
C SER A 9 16.18 -1.43 -11.89
N ASP A 10 15.12 -2.08 -12.35
CA ASP A 10 14.23 -3.02 -11.62
C ASP A 10 13.61 -2.59 -10.26
N VAL A 11 13.50 -1.30 -9.98
CA VAL A 11 12.74 -0.81 -8.82
C VAL A 11 11.63 0.10 -9.32
N GLU A 12 10.39 -0.40 -9.33
CA GLU A 12 9.20 0.45 -9.53
C GLU A 12 9.01 1.34 -8.29
N TYR A 13 9.45 2.59 -8.39
CA TYR A 13 9.14 3.61 -7.39
C TYR A 13 7.70 4.07 -7.57
N THR A 14 6.84 3.69 -6.61
CA THR A 14 5.49 4.23 -6.50
C THR A 14 5.53 5.41 -5.53
N GLU A 15 5.39 6.63 -6.04
CA GLU A 15 5.22 7.83 -5.22
C GLU A 15 3.73 8.16 -5.09
N ILE A 16 3.22 8.24 -3.87
CA ILE A 16 1.81 8.58 -3.58
C ILE A 16 1.79 9.99 -3.01
N ASP A 17 1.12 10.91 -3.72
CA ASP A 17 0.91 12.26 -3.23
C ASP A 17 -0.40 12.37 -2.42
N TYR A 18 -0.27 12.12 -1.12
CA TYR A 18 -1.37 12.20 -0.14
C TYR A 18 -1.99 13.61 0.02
N ARG A 19 -1.40 14.65 -0.59
CA ARG A 19 -2.01 16.00 -0.59
C ARG A 19 -3.08 16.13 -1.67
N THR A 20 -3.02 15.28 -2.69
CA THR A 20 -3.94 15.31 -3.83
C THR A 20 -4.88 14.10 -3.86
N GLU A 21 -4.44 12.96 -3.33
CA GLU A 21 -5.34 11.83 -3.09
C GLU A 21 -6.16 12.03 -1.82
N SER A 22 -7.49 11.92 -1.98
CA SER A 22 -8.44 12.10 -0.89
C SER A 22 -8.84 10.80 -0.18
N GLY A 23 -8.26 9.66 -0.59
CA GLY A 23 -8.60 8.34 -0.08
C GLY A 23 -9.95 7.80 -0.59
N PRO A 24 -10.37 6.62 -0.12
CA PRO A 24 -9.84 5.88 1.03
C PRO A 24 -8.50 5.18 0.76
N PHE A 25 -7.65 5.09 1.81
CA PHE A 25 -6.37 4.38 1.80
C PHE A 25 -6.46 3.10 2.62
N TRP A 26 -5.66 2.10 2.28
CA TRP A 26 -5.73 0.75 2.80
C TRP A 26 -4.34 0.19 3.12
N HIS A 27 -4.31 -0.74 4.06
CA HIS A 27 -3.12 -1.51 4.43
C HIS A 27 -3.32 -2.98 4.06
N VAL A 28 -2.24 -3.60 3.59
CA VAL A 28 -2.15 -5.05 3.45
C VAL A 28 -1.60 -5.61 4.75
N TYR A 29 -2.25 -6.64 5.27
CA TYR A 29 -1.86 -7.37 6.47
C TYR A 29 -1.51 -8.81 6.11
N VAL A 30 -0.43 -9.34 6.68
CA VAL A 30 -0.10 -10.77 6.68
C VAL A 30 -0.06 -11.21 8.14
N ASP A 31 -0.93 -12.15 8.52
CA ASP A 31 -1.07 -12.64 9.90
C ASP A 31 -1.24 -11.52 10.94
N ASN A 32 -2.14 -10.57 10.65
CA ASN A 32 -2.38 -9.35 11.46
C ASN A 32 -1.20 -8.38 11.56
N THR A 33 -0.12 -8.56 10.78
CA THR A 33 0.99 -7.62 10.71
C THR A 33 0.89 -6.78 9.44
N PRO A 34 0.87 -5.44 9.52
CA PRO A 34 0.84 -4.60 8.33
C PRO A 34 2.17 -4.70 7.58
N VAL A 35 2.12 -4.92 6.26
CA VAL A 35 3.32 -5.03 5.41
C VAL A 35 4.00 -3.67 5.23
N LEU A 36 3.19 -2.61 5.07
CA LEU A 36 3.65 -1.24 4.89
C LEU A 36 2.88 -0.29 5.82
N PRO A 37 3.16 -0.32 7.14
CA PRO A 37 2.43 0.48 8.13
C PRO A 37 2.54 1.99 7.94
N GLU A 38 3.68 2.43 7.42
CA GLU A 38 4.00 3.85 7.19
C GLU A 38 3.52 4.37 5.83
N MET A 39 2.95 3.49 5.01
CA MET A 39 2.54 3.83 3.65
C MET A 39 1.15 3.26 3.32
N PRO A 40 0.07 3.90 3.83
CA PRO A 40 -1.30 3.63 3.41
C PRO A 40 -1.45 3.73 1.88
N LEU A 41 -1.90 2.67 1.25
CA LEU A 41 -1.97 2.61 -0.21
C LEU A 41 -3.38 2.94 -0.71
N PRO A 42 -3.56 3.70 -1.79
CA PRO A 42 -4.83 3.75 -2.50
C PRO A 42 -5.24 2.37 -3.02
N LEU A 43 -6.54 2.22 -3.30
CA LEU A 43 -7.17 0.93 -3.59
C LEU A 43 -6.44 0.09 -4.62
N GLU A 44 -6.16 0.64 -5.80
CA GLU A 44 -5.58 -0.13 -6.90
C GLU A 44 -4.19 -0.69 -6.54
N GLN A 45 -3.40 0.09 -5.81
CA GLN A 45 -2.04 -0.20 -5.37
C GLN A 45 -2.08 -1.18 -4.20
N ALA A 46 -3.01 -1.01 -3.26
CA ALA A 46 -3.23 -1.94 -2.17
C ALA A 46 -3.66 -3.32 -2.68
N VAL A 47 -4.49 -3.39 -3.73
CA VAL A 47 -4.89 -4.66 -4.37
C VAL A 47 -3.71 -5.30 -5.13
N ALA A 48 -2.88 -4.50 -5.79
CA ALA A 48 -1.66 -5.01 -6.41
C ALA A 48 -0.69 -5.60 -5.38
N ALA A 49 -0.48 -4.89 -4.27
CA ALA A 49 0.32 -5.36 -3.14
C ALA A 49 -0.29 -6.65 -2.55
N PHE A 50 -1.59 -6.65 -2.24
CA PHE A 50 -2.29 -7.85 -1.74
C PHE A 50 -2.08 -9.07 -2.63
N ARG A 51 -2.21 -8.94 -3.96
CA ARG A 51 -2.00 -10.06 -4.89
C ARG A 51 -0.56 -10.56 -4.88
N ARG A 52 0.40 -9.65 -4.72
CA ARG A 52 1.82 -10.02 -4.59
C ARG A 52 2.05 -10.78 -3.29
N GLU A 53 1.59 -10.25 -2.15
CA GLU A 53 1.73 -10.94 -0.86
C GLU A 53 1.02 -12.30 -0.86
N VAL A 54 -0.17 -12.42 -1.46
CA VAL A 54 -0.86 -13.73 -1.62
C VAL A 54 -0.05 -14.71 -2.48
N ALA A 55 0.71 -14.23 -3.47
CA ALA A 55 1.55 -15.10 -4.29
C ALA A 55 2.84 -15.54 -3.58
N GLU A 56 3.29 -14.77 -2.59
CA GLU A 56 4.49 -15.04 -1.78
C GLU A 56 4.18 -15.72 -0.43
N ALA A 57 2.92 -15.70 0.00
CA ALA A 57 2.42 -16.28 1.25
C ALA A 57 2.67 -17.80 1.33
N GLU A 58 3.07 -18.27 2.51
CA GLU A 58 3.24 -19.69 2.80
C GLU A 58 1.90 -20.35 3.19
N ASP A 59 1.86 -21.69 3.18
CA ASP A 59 0.66 -22.46 3.53
C ASP A 59 0.30 -22.25 5.01
N GLY A 60 -0.71 -21.42 5.27
CA GLY A 60 -1.16 -21.03 6.61
C GLY A 60 -1.25 -19.53 6.85
N ASP A 61 -0.57 -18.73 6.03
CA ASP A 61 -0.56 -17.27 6.16
C ASP A 61 -1.91 -16.68 5.74
N VAL A 62 -2.43 -15.75 6.54
CA VAL A 62 -3.67 -15.04 6.24
C VAL A 62 -3.34 -13.63 5.75
N VAL A 63 -3.47 -13.42 4.44
CA VAL A 63 -3.35 -12.10 3.83
C VAL A 63 -4.71 -11.40 3.80
N GLU A 64 -4.77 -10.17 4.30
CA GLU A 64 -5.99 -9.37 4.35
C GLU A 64 -5.75 -7.93 3.86
N LEU A 65 -6.80 -7.36 3.27
CA LEU A 65 -6.85 -5.94 2.93
C LEU A 65 -7.74 -5.23 3.94
N ARG A 66 -7.22 -4.23 4.65
CA ARG A 66 -7.99 -3.46 5.64
C ARG A 66 -7.99 -1.99 5.30
N GLN A 67 -9.16 -1.37 5.42
CA GLN A 67 -9.26 0.06 5.21
C GLN A 67 -8.69 0.84 6.39
N CYS A 68 -7.84 1.83 6.11
CA CYS A 68 -7.26 2.70 7.12
C CYS A 68 -8.35 3.62 7.70
N GLY A 69 -8.38 3.72 9.02
CA GLY A 69 -9.11 4.75 9.74
C GLY A 69 -8.31 6.05 9.86
N ASP A 70 -8.90 7.07 10.49
CA ASP A 70 -8.22 8.34 10.78
C ASP A 70 -6.95 8.11 11.63
N ASP A 71 -7.02 7.23 12.63
CA ASP A 71 -5.88 6.91 13.51
C ASP A 71 -4.70 6.30 12.73
N ASP A 72 -4.97 5.42 11.76
CA ASP A 72 -3.94 4.82 10.90
C ASP A 72 -3.27 5.89 10.02
N LEU A 73 -4.06 6.82 9.48
CA LEU A 73 -3.56 7.91 8.64
C LEU A 73 -2.74 8.92 9.44
N THR A 74 -3.13 9.22 10.67
CA THR A 74 -2.33 10.06 11.58
C THR A 74 -1.05 9.36 12.00
N TRP A 75 -1.09 8.06 12.26
CA TRP A 75 0.11 7.29 12.57
C TRP A 75 1.11 7.25 11.40
N ALA A 76 0.60 7.16 10.16
CA ALA A 76 1.40 7.27 8.94
C ALA A 76 1.86 8.71 8.61
N GLY A 77 1.46 9.72 9.41
CA GLY A 77 1.84 11.12 9.20
C GLY A 77 1.18 11.79 7.99
N ILE A 78 0.09 11.21 7.48
CA ILE A 78 -0.69 11.75 6.36
C ILE A 78 -1.66 12.84 6.82
N ARG A 79 -2.20 12.72 8.05
CA ARG A 79 -3.25 13.60 8.59
C ARG A 79 -2.98 14.11 10.00
#